data_AF-A0A1Y2P253-F1
#
_entry.id   AF-A0A1Y2P253-F1
#
_cell.length_a   1.000
_cell.length_b   1.000
_cell.length_c   1.000
_cell.angle_alpha   90.00
_cell.angle_beta   90.00
_cell.angle_gamma   90.00
#
_symmetry.space_group_name_H-M   'P 1'
#
loop_
_entity.id
_entity.type
_entity.pdbx_description
1 polymer ?
#
loop_
_entity_poly.entity_id
_entity_poly.type
_entity_poly.pdbx_seq_one_letter_code
_entity_poly.pdbx_strand_id
1 'polypeptide(L)'
;MKITVTVEQATPEFQDRLLALLAEHAAHVQIDATWTKERAERLYLALPTRARRIIKEAAANGGYVSANDLRDDENSSLRGHIAPIKRAIERGVASGWWPAGMETVVIPQGPGFGKVLGYQIPEHLVEVFKHAADKPSQDW
;
A
#
# COMPACT_ATOMS: atom_id res chain seq x y z
N MET A 1 7.91 -2.03 29.50
CA MET A 1 7.69 -0.64 29.05
C MET A 1 7.68 -0.64 27.53
N LYS A 2 6.77 0.11 26.88
CA LYS A 2 6.75 0.28 25.42
C LYS A 2 7.24 1.70 25.10
N ILE A 3 8.20 1.82 24.19
CA ILE A 3 8.77 3.09 23.74
C ILE A 3 8.45 3.25 22.26
N THR A 4 7.89 4.39 21.87
CA THR A 4 7.72 4.78 20.47
C THR A 4 8.64 5.96 20.19
N VAL A 5 9.44 5.86 19.15
CA VAL A 5 10.40 6.90 18.74
C VAL A 5 10.00 7.41 17.36
N THR A 6 9.77 8.71 17.25
CA THR A 6 9.58 9.41 15.98
C THR A 6 10.74 10.38 15.83
N VAL A 7 11.44 10.30 14.69
CA VAL A 7 12.59 11.15 14.40
C VAL A 7 12.29 11.95 13.15
N GLU A 8 12.28 13.27 13.28
CA GLU A 8 12.14 14.19 12.16
C GLU A 8 13.48 14.89 11.94
N GLN A 9 13.88 15.04 10.67
CA GLN A 9 15.10 15.78 10.28
C GLN A 9 16.39 15.27 10.98
N ALA A 10 16.57 13.95 11.03
CA ALA A 10 17.78 13.34 11.59
C ALA A 10 19.06 13.80 10.87
N THR A 11 20.12 14.06 11.62
CA THR A 11 21.46 14.14 11.02
C THR A 11 21.94 12.74 10.60
N PRO A 12 22.82 12.62 9.60
CA PRO A 12 23.37 11.31 9.20
C PRO A 12 24.00 10.55 10.37
N GLU A 13 24.77 11.23 11.22
CA GLU A 13 25.39 10.62 12.40
C GLU A 13 24.34 10.09 13.40
N PHE A 14 23.29 10.86 13.68
CA PHE A 14 22.22 10.43 14.57
C PHE A 14 21.50 9.20 14.00
N GLN A 15 21.21 9.22 12.70
CA GLN A 15 20.56 8.11 12.02
C GLN A 15 21.41 6.84 12.10
N ASP A 16 22.71 6.91 11.80
CA ASP A 16 23.60 5.76 11.85
C ASP A 16 23.70 5.16 13.26
N ARG A 17 23.84 6.01 14.28
CA ARG A 17 23.91 5.58 15.68
C ARG A 17 22.60 4.97 16.16
N LEU A 18 21.46 5.55 15.77
CA LEU A 18 20.14 4.98 16.11
C LEU A 18 19.94 3.63 15.43
N LEU A 19 20.27 3.51 14.14
CA LEU A 19 20.16 2.26 13.41
C LEU A 19 21.08 1.18 13.98
N ALA A 20 22.30 1.53 14.39
CA ALA A 20 23.22 0.61 15.06
C ALA A 20 22.63 0.09 16.39
N LEU A 21 22.07 0.99 17.21
CA LEU A 21 21.42 0.61 18.47
C LEU A 21 20.20 -0.30 18.25
N LEU A 22 19.38 0.01 17.25
CA LEU A 22 18.21 -0.81 16.91
C LEU A 22 18.63 -2.19 16.38
N ALA A 23 19.74 -2.27 15.63
CA ALA A 23 20.28 -3.53 15.16
C ALA A 23 20.82 -4.41 16.29
N GLU A 24 21.51 -3.82 17.29
CA GLU A 24 22.00 -4.53 18.48
C GLU A 24 20.87 -5.21 19.26
N HIS A 25 19.67 -4.61 19.27
CA HIS A 25 18.51 -5.11 19.98
C HIS A 25 17.37 -5.56 19.05
N ALA A 26 17.68 -6.02 17.84
CA ALA A 26 16.69 -6.34 16.81
C ALA A 26 15.57 -7.29 17.29
N ALA A 27 15.87 -8.24 18.19
CA ALA A 27 14.89 -9.15 18.78
C ALA A 27 13.79 -8.45 19.60
N HIS A 28 14.03 -7.21 20.01
CA HIS A 28 13.12 -6.38 20.81
C HIS A 28 12.60 -5.16 20.02
N VAL A 29 13.01 -5.00 18.76
CA VAL A 29 12.59 -3.89 17.91
C VAL A 29 11.50 -4.37 16.96
N GLN A 30 10.35 -3.71 17.03
CA GLN A 30 9.29 -3.88 16.05
C GLN A 30 9.24 -2.66 15.13
N ILE A 31 9.40 -2.91 13.83
CA ILE A 31 9.20 -1.89 12.81
C ILE A 31 7.69 -1.70 12.59
N ASP A 32 7.22 -0.46 12.66
CA ASP A 32 5.83 -0.13 12.36
C ASP A 32 5.58 -0.11 10.84
N ALA A 33 5.33 -1.29 10.29
CA ALA A 33 4.98 -1.52 8.90
C ALA A 33 3.44 -1.51 8.65
N THR A 34 2.69 -0.75 9.45
CA THR A 34 1.22 -0.65 9.31
C THR A 34 0.80 0.47 8.37
N TRP A 35 -0.31 0.29 7.67
CA TRP A 35 -0.93 1.35 6.86
C TRP A 35 -1.74 2.28 7.75
N THR A 36 -1.32 3.55 7.82
CA THR A 36 -2.13 4.64 8.36
C THR A 36 -2.89 5.33 7.23
N LYS A 37 -3.87 6.18 7.57
CA LYS A 37 -4.63 6.98 6.61
C LYS A 37 -3.71 7.85 5.75
N GLU A 38 -2.69 8.46 6.36
CA GLU A 38 -1.73 9.34 5.70
C GLU A 38 -0.82 8.56 4.74
N ARG A 39 -0.33 7.38 5.16
CA ARG A 39 0.47 6.50 4.29
C ARG A 39 -0.37 5.99 3.11
N ALA A 40 -1.62 5.63 3.36
CA ALA A 40 -2.56 5.18 2.33
C ALA A 40 -2.91 6.28 1.32
N GLU A 41 -3.15 7.51 1.77
CA GLU A 41 -3.35 8.67 0.91
C GLU A 41 -2.14 8.90 0.01
N ARG A 42 -0.93 8.89 0.60
CA ARG A 42 0.31 9.05 -0.16
C ARG A 42 0.50 7.96 -1.21
N LEU A 43 0.24 6.70 -0.85
CA LEU A 43 0.27 5.60 -1.81
C LEU A 43 -0.75 5.85 -2.92
N TYR A 44 -2.01 6.12 -2.58
CA TYR A 44 -3.10 6.31 -3.54
C TYR A 44 -2.80 7.42 -4.55
N LEU A 45 -2.28 8.57 -4.09
CA LEU A 45 -1.92 9.69 -4.96
C LEU A 45 -0.73 9.38 -5.88
N ALA A 46 0.18 8.48 -5.47
CA ALA A 46 1.32 8.04 -6.28
C ALA A 46 0.96 6.98 -7.35
N LEU A 47 -0.28 6.51 -7.38
CA LEU A 47 -0.73 5.47 -8.31
C LEU A 47 -1.28 6.05 -9.62
N PRO A 48 -1.06 5.36 -10.76
CA PRO A 48 -1.74 5.68 -12.00
C PRO A 48 -3.25 5.42 -11.89
N THR A 49 -4.04 6.12 -12.71
CA THR A 49 -5.52 6.08 -12.67
C THR A 49 -6.12 4.68 -12.62
N ARG A 50 -5.62 3.73 -13.41
CA ARG A 50 -6.14 2.34 -13.40
C ARG A 50 -5.89 1.61 -12.08
N ALA A 51 -4.75 1.86 -11.43
CA ALA A 51 -4.45 1.26 -10.13
C ALA A 51 -5.26 1.93 -9.00
N ARG A 52 -5.47 3.26 -9.09
CA ARG A 52 -6.40 3.98 -8.21
C ARG A 52 -7.82 3.43 -8.29
N ARG A 53 -8.31 3.16 -9.51
CA ARG A 53 -9.65 2.57 -9.73
C ARG A 53 -9.81 1.26 -8.96
N ILE A 54 -8.83 0.35 -8.99
CA ILE A 54 -8.92 -0.91 -8.24
C ILE A 54 -9.12 -0.67 -6.75
N ILE A 55 -8.29 0.19 -6.15
CA ILE A 55 -8.37 0.49 -4.72
C ILE A 55 -9.69 1.18 -4.38
N LYS A 56 -10.09 2.17 -5.19
CA LYS A 56 -11.32 2.93 -4.99
C LYS A 56 -12.56 2.04 -5.04
N GLU A 57 -12.71 1.24 -6.10
CA GLU A 57 -13.87 0.37 -6.27
C GLU A 57 -13.90 -0.73 -5.20
N ALA A 58 -12.76 -1.35 -4.88
CA ALA A 58 -12.70 -2.36 -3.83
C ALA A 58 -13.05 -1.77 -2.46
N ALA A 59 -12.49 -0.62 -2.09
CA ALA A 59 -12.74 0.02 -0.81
C ALA A 59 -14.20 0.52 -0.68
N ALA A 60 -14.78 1.03 -1.77
CA ALA A 60 -16.19 1.43 -1.81
C ALA A 60 -17.14 0.24 -1.62
N ASN A 61 -16.78 -0.93 -2.15
CA ASN A 61 -17.58 -2.16 -2.10
C ASN A 61 -17.22 -3.08 -0.91
N GLY A 62 -16.76 -2.51 0.21
CA GLY A 62 -16.49 -3.27 1.43
C GLY A 62 -15.28 -4.20 1.36
N GLY A 63 -14.36 -3.94 0.41
CA GLY A 63 -13.08 -4.61 0.29
C GLY A 63 -12.92 -5.46 -0.97
N TYR A 64 -13.95 -5.68 -1.78
CA TYR A 64 -13.84 -6.51 -2.98
C TYR A 64 -14.32 -5.79 -4.24
N VAL A 65 -13.62 -6.00 -5.36
CA VAL A 65 -14.10 -5.60 -6.68
C VAL A 65 -13.93 -6.76 -7.66
N SER A 66 -14.97 -7.06 -8.44
CA SER A 66 -14.89 -8.12 -9.43
C SER A 66 -14.07 -7.68 -10.64
N ALA A 67 -13.50 -8.66 -11.36
CA ALA A 67 -12.81 -8.39 -12.60
C ALA A 67 -13.75 -7.84 -13.67
N ASN A 68 -15.04 -8.19 -13.63
CA ASN A 68 -16.01 -7.70 -14.60
C ASN A 68 -16.29 -6.21 -14.40
N ASP A 69 -16.33 -5.73 -13.15
CA ASP A 69 -16.55 -4.31 -12.84
C ASP A 69 -15.34 -3.42 -13.21
N LEU A 70 -14.15 -4.02 -13.30
CA LEU A 70 -12.92 -3.33 -13.66
C LEU A 70 -12.63 -3.31 -15.16
N ARG A 71 -13.14 -4.30 -15.89
CA ARG A 71 -12.95 -4.43 -17.34
C ARG A 71 -13.76 -3.37 -18.07
N ASP A 72 -13.14 -2.73 -19.05
CA ASP A 72 -13.86 -1.81 -19.95
C ASP A 72 -14.58 -2.61 -21.05
N ASP A 73 -14.07 -3.81 -21.38
CA ASP A 73 -14.68 -4.78 -22.30
C ASP A 73 -14.42 -6.24 -21.85
N GLU A 74 -15.23 -7.20 -22.30
CA GLU A 74 -15.14 -8.62 -21.89
C GLU A 74 -13.79 -9.31 -22.21
N ASN A 75 -13.05 -8.79 -23.20
CA ASN A 75 -11.77 -9.33 -23.65
C ASN A 75 -10.57 -8.63 -23.00
N SER A 76 -10.80 -7.52 -22.30
CA SER A 76 -9.74 -6.72 -21.70
C SER A 76 -9.05 -7.48 -20.57
N SER A 77 -7.73 -7.44 -20.62
CA SER A 77 -6.88 -8.13 -19.67
C SER A 77 -6.59 -7.23 -18.49
N LEU A 78 -6.85 -7.73 -17.28
CA LEU A 78 -6.40 -7.10 -16.03
C LEU A 78 -4.97 -7.52 -15.64
N ARG A 79 -4.30 -8.32 -16.50
CA ARG A 79 -2.93 -8.78 -16.24
C ARG A 79 -2.02 -7.56 -16.11
N GLY A 80 -1.32 -7.49 -14.98
CA GLY A 80 -0.37 -6.41 -14.71
C GLY A 80 -0.98 -5.18 -14.04
N HIS A 81 -2.29 -5.08 -13.82
CA HIS A 81 -2.90 -3.90 -13.18
C HIS A 81 -2.50 -3.74 -11.70
N ILE A 82 -2.10 -4.84 -11.06
CA ILE A 82 -1.57 -4.86 -9.68
C ILE A 82 -0.08 -4.48 -9.61
N ALA A 83 0.67 -4.64 -10.70
CA ALA A 83 2.11 -4.39 -10.70
C ALA A 83 2.47 -2.93 -10.38
N PRO A 84 1.75 -1.91 -10.87
CA PRO A 84 1.92 -0.53 -10.42
C PRO A 84 1.79 -0.33 -8.91
N ILE A 85 0.86 -1.04 -8.26
CA ILE A 85 0.64 -0.95 -6.80
C ILE A 85 1.86 -1.50 -6.07
N LYS A 86 2.29 -2.72 -6.41
CA LYS A 86 3.48 -3.33 -5.84
C LYS A 86 4.73 -2.45 -6.03
N ARG A 87 4.95 -1.94 -7.25
CA ARG A 87 6.07 -1.05 -7.55
C ARG A 87 6.00 0.28 -6.80
N ALA A 88 4.81 0.82 -6.55
CA ALA A 88 4.65 2.04 -5.77
C ALA A 88 5.03 1.81 -4.30
N ILE A 89 4.63 0.67 -3.71
CA ILE A 89 5.05 0.26 -2.36
C ILE A 89 6.57 0.14 -2.29
N GLU A 90 7.20 -0.56 -3.24
CA GLU A 90 8.66 -0.71 -3.32
C GLU A 90 9.38 0.64 -3.48
N ARG A 91 8.88 1.53 -4.35
CA ARG A 91 9.44 2.88 -4.52
C ARG A 91 9.32 3.72 -3.25
N GLY A 92 8.22 3.61 -2.51
CA GLY A 92 8.05 4.32 -1.25
C GLY A 92 9.02 3.87 -0.17
N VAL A 93 9.42 2.59 -0.16
CA VAL A 93 10.53 2.11 0.68
C VAL A 93 11.83 2.78 0.28
N ALA A 94 12.17 2.75 -1.01
CA ALA A 94 13.41 3.36 -1.52
C ALA A 94 13.46 4.88 -1.30
N SER A 95 12.29 5.53 -1.22
CA SER A 95 12.15 6.98 -1.01
C SER A 95 11.95 7.37 0.47
N GLY A 96 12.00 6.40 1.40
CA GLY A 96 11.86 6.62 2.84
C GLY A 96 10.46 7.06 3.28
N TRP A 97 9.41 6.83 2.49
CA TRP A 97 8.04 7.18 2.85
C TRP A 97 7.44 6.23 3.90
N TRP A 98 7.90 4.98 3.91
CA TRP A 98 7.52 3.95 4.86
C TRP A 98 8.64 2.89 4.93
N PRO A 99 8.70 2.09 6.01
CA PRO A 99 9.71 1.04 6.13
C PRO A 99 9.48 -0.11 5.15
N ALA A 100 10.48 -0.98 5.02
CA ALA A 100 10.30 -2.27 4.35
C ALA A 100 9.29 -3.15 5.11
N GLY A 101 8.67 -4.11 4.42
CA GLY A 101 7.72 -5.05 5.01
C GLY A 101 6.29 -4.55 5.12
N MET A 102 5.96 -3.41 4.49
CA MET A 102 4.57 -2.95 4.37
C MET A 102 3.69 -4.06 3.78
N GLU A 103 2.52 -4.24 4.38
CA GLU A 103 1.53 -5.21 3.92
C GLU A 103 1.07 -4.90 2.48
N THR A 104 0.77 -5.97 1.72
CA THR A 104 0.18 -5.83 0.39
C THR A 104 -1.28 -5.35 0.49
N VAL A 105 -1.58 -4.23 -0.17
CA VAL A 105 -2.89 -3.58 -0.09
C VAL A 105 -3.97 -4.28 -0.92
N VAL A 106 -3.58 -4.91 -2.03
CA VAL A 106 -4.52 -5.51 -2.98
C VAL A 106 -4.08 -6.95 -3.27
N ILE A 107 -4.98 -7.90 -3.06
CA ILE A 107 -4.75 -9.33 -3.23
C ILE A 107 -5.58 -9.82 -4.42
N PRO A 108 -4.97 -10.38 -5.48
CA PRO A 108 -5.72 -10.92 -6.61
C PRO A 108 -6.48 -12.19 -6.18
N GLN A 109 -7.75 -12.28 -6.60
CA GLN A 109 -8.61 -13.44 -6.34
C GLN A 109 -8.76 -14.29 -7.62
N GLY A 110 -8.69 -15.61 -7.49
CA GLY A 110 -8.83 -16.55 -8.60
C GLY A 110 -7.96 -17.80 -8.46
N PRO A 111 -7.96 -18.69 -9.46
CA PRO A 111 -7.36 -20.04 -9.38
C PRO A 111 -5.81 -20.07 -9.39
N GLY A 112 -5.14 -18.92 -9.22
CA GLY A 112 -3.67 -18.79 -9.34
C GLY A 112 -3.17 -18.86 -10.79
N PHE A 113 -3.53 -19.92 -11.52
CA PHE A 113 -3.32 -20.07 -12.96
C PHE A 113 -4.63 -19.79 -13.71
N GLY A 114 -4.77 -18.62 -14.31
CA GLY A 114 -5.96 -18.25 -15.09
C GLY A 114 -6.28 -16.76 -15.08
N LYS A 115 -7.49 -16.41 -15.54
CA LYS A 115 -8.00 -15.03 -15.44
C LYS A 115 -8.29 -14.70 -13.97
N VAL A 116 -7.85 -13.53 -13.53
CA VAL A 116 -8.22 -12.98 -12.22
C VAL A 116 -9.75 -12.79 -12.18
N LEU A 117 -10.36 -13.21 -11.08
CA LEU A 117 -11.80 -13.09 -10.82
C LEU A 117 -12.14 -11.74 -10.18
N GLY A 118 -11.19 -11.13 -9.47
CA GLY A 118 -11.32 -9.82 -8.85
C GLY A 118 -10.14 -9.50 -7.96
N TYR A 119 -10.26 -8.44 -7.18
CA TYR A 119 -9.24 -8.00 -6.24
C TYR A 119 -9.86 -7.73 -4.88
N GLN A 120 -9.12 -8.10 -3.83
CA GLN A 120 -9.50 -7.94 -2.44
C GLN A 120 -8.55 -6.98 -1.74
N ILE A 121 -9.09 -6.03 -0.97
CA ILE A 121 -8.39 -5.29 0.08
C ILE A 121 -8.61 -6.04 1.40
N PRO A 122 -7.56 -6.32 2.20
CA PRO A 122 -7.72 -6.89 3.53
C PRO A 122 -8.71 -6.09 4.37
N GLU A 123 -9.56 -6.78 5.14
CA GLU A 123 -10.69 -6.16 5.86
C GLU A 123 -10.26 -4.98 6.75
N HIS A 124 -9.15 -5.13 7.49
CA HIS A 124 -8.63 -4.07 8.36
C HIS A 124 -8.06 -2.87 7.61
N LEU A 125 -7.85 -2.98 6.29
CA LEU A 125 -7.37 -1.89 5.43
C LEU A 125 -8.49 -1.18 4.68
N VAL A 126 -9.71 -1.71 4.67
CA VAL A 126 -10.83 -1.16 3.87
C VAL A 126 -11.09 0.30 4.24
N GLU A 127 -11.31 0.61 5.51
CA GLU A 127 -11.61 1.98 5.95
C GLU A 127 -10.40 2.93 5.80
N VAL A 128 -9.17 2.38 5.88
CA VAL A 128 -7.93 3.14 5.66
C VAL A 128 -7.84 3.60 4.19
N PHE A 129 -8.09 2.70 3.25
CA PHE A 129 -8.01 3.01 1.82
C PHE A 129 -9.25 3.67 1.24
N LYS A 130 -10.41 3.48 1.87
CA LYS A 130 -11.62 4.27 1.58
C LYS A 130 -11.37 5.76 1.86
N HIS A 131 -10.80 6.07 3.02
CA HIS A 131 -10.40 7.44 3.35
C HIS A 131 -9.45 8.05 2.30
N ALA A 132 -8.47 7.27 1.84
CA ALA A 132 -7.54 7.71 0.80
C ALA A 132 -8.23 7.94 -0.55
N ALA A 133 -9.20 7.09 -0.92
CA ALA A 133 -9.90 7.16 -2.20
C ALA A 133 -10.93 8.30 -2.30
N ASP A 134 -11.43 8.78 -1.15
CA ASP A 134 -12.35 9.92 -1.05
C ASP A 134 -11.64 11.27 -1.24
N LYS A 135 -10.31 11.32 -1.20
CA LYS A 135 -9.54 12.53 -1.51
C LYS A 135 -9.56 12.76 -3.03
N PRO A 136 -9.89 13.97 -3.51
CA PRO A 136 -9.83 14.27 -4.93
C PRO A 136 -8.41 14.05 -5.44
N SER A 137 -8.25 13.20 -6.46
CA SER A 137 -6.98 13.09 -7.16
C SER A 137 -6.67 14.44 -7.78
N GLN A 138 -5.59 15.10 -7.36
CA GLN A 138 -5.04 16.20 -8.15
C GLN A 138 -4.55 15.60 -9.47
N ASP A 139 -5.29 15.88 -10.53
CA ASP A 139 -4.79 15.74 -11.89
C ASP A 139 -3.68 16.78 -12.06
N TRP A 140 -2.44 16.31 -12.24
CA TRP A 140 -1.28 17.13 -12.62
C TRP A 140 -0.85 16.77 -14.03
#